data_AF-A0AAQ0JHA1-F1
#
_entry.id   AF-A0AAQ0JHA1-F1
#
_cell.length_a   1.000
_cell.length_b   1.000
_cell.length_c   1.000
_cell.angle_alpha   90.00
_cell.angle_beta   90.00
_cell.angle_gamma   90.00
#
_symmetry.space_group_name_H-M   'P 1'
#
loop_
_entity.id
_entity.type
_entity.pdbx_description
1 polymer ?
#
loop_
_entity_poly.entity_id
_entity_poly.type
_entity_poly.pdbx_seq_one_letter_code
_entity_poly.pdbx_strand_id
1 'polypeptide(L)'
;MTDSILDHRPVASAHAHAPATTNDAPDSTASRSTPPPIVVGRTQGPMLYDKDKRLICVKQLPLPGVVIFVHGVNSEGEWFQASEEGLCKGLNRRLGRLNDQMKYHGVDAGQLTPAKYTESVTPEGFLNPELWAGNYVKPDPSFSPVIHFRWGYRATLEELKEYGDKIFLNEKDYWGGGPFTNGCSSLPDLWHGGLDDRAMGWITVQGINPTNRPLYRAPPRAYGVLAALRLAKLIESIRKMRADVPITVVCHSQGNIVGLTGAFFGDALPEVEDPWGRKGRCVADAYVLANAPYSLANSEGPHKSDTFMDTWSQRATKDAEGKRGRQTYAARTQTLRTFLSMIGDRAAHEPSPDTVDADMANNRVSPTSNKSYTALADRARHGLNGSTYGRVTAYCCPHDQVISAITVQGIGWRGIDRHELTDIGVHGVLTQRVFASGFDVGVQKRYRYWEDDWRYGKKGTKRGFWYPPSPPAKFNLVGALKGNESIWGMAATLFSAPIMFVATGFSSAMNM
;
A
#
# COMPACT_ATOMS: atom_id res chain seq x y z
N MET A 1 20.43 -4.15 -53.23
CA MET A 1 20.40 -2.67 -53.16
C MET A 1 18.95 -2.24 -53.00
N THR A 2 18.60 -1.82 -51.80
CA THR A 2 17.66 -0.73 -51.47
C THR A 2 17.45 -0.76 -49.97
N ASP A 3 17.63 0.41 -49.37
CA ASP A 3 17.95 0.62 -47.96
C ASP A 3 16.74 0.47 -47.03
N SER A 4 17.02 -0.11 -45.86
CA SER A 4 16.13 -0.19 -44.71
C SER A 4 16.20 1.14 -43.94
N ILE A 5 15.10 1.89 -43.91
CA ILE A 5 14.97 3.09 -43.07
C ILE A 5 14.50 2.62 -41.69
N LEU A 6 15.48 2.49 -40.79
CA LEU A 6 15.28 2.33 -39.34
C LEU A 6 14.86 3.69 -38.75
N ASP A 7 13.72 3.68 -38.06
CA ASP A 7 13.16 4.82 -37.34
C ASP A 7 13.96 5.04 -36.04
N HIS A 8 14.80 6.08 -36.00
CA HIS A 8 15.58 6.47 -34.83
C HIS A 8 14.68 7.22 -33.83
N ARG A 9 14.31 6.56 -32.73
CA ARG A 9 13.85 7.27 -31.51
C ARG A 9 15.00 8.15 -30.98
N PRO A 10 14.76 9.39 -30.54
CA PRO A 10 15.83 10.21 -29.98
C PRO A 10 16.26 9.66 -28.62
N VAL A 11 17.50 9.20 -28.54
CA VAL A 11 18.21 8.98 -27.28
C VAL A 11 18.70 10.34 -26.80
N ALA A 12 18.31 10.74 -25.58
CA ALA A 12 18.79 11.97 -24.97
C ALA A 12 20.31 11.91 -24.81
N SER A 13 21.02 12.80 -25.51
CA SER A 13 22.48 12.94 -25.41
C SER A 13 22.86 13.63 -24.09
N ALA A 14 23.88 13.09 -23.42
CA ALA A 14 24.49 13.67 -22.24
C ALA A 14 25.16 15.02 -22.61
N HIS A 15 24.83 16.07 -21.87
CA HIS A 15 25.39 17.41 -22.06
C HIS A 15 26.87 17.46 -21.64
N ALA A 16 27.72 17.87 -22.57
CA ALA A 16 29.07 18.36 -22.32
C ALA A 16 29.08 19.91 -22.31
N HIS A 17 29.92 20.47 -21.45
CA HIS A 17 30.10 21.89 -21.15
C HIS A 17 30.25 22.84 -22.36
N ALA A 18 29.54 23.97 -22.32
CA ALA A 18 29.89 25.22 -23.02
C ALA A 18 29.43 26.43 -22.19
N PRO A 19 30.13 27.58 -22.23
CA PRO A 19 30.09 28.61 -21.19
C PRO A 19 28.90 29.57 -21.32
N ALA A 20 28.46 30.06 -20.16
CA ALA A 20 27.36 31.00 -20.01
C ALA A 20 27.70 32.37 -20.62
N THR A 21 26.81 32.88 -21.47
CA THR A 21 26.73 34.30 -21.83
C THR A 21 25.45 34.87 -21.22
N THR A 22 25.64 35.88 -20.38
CA THR A 22 24.58 36.64 -19.70
C THR A 22 23.97 37.65 -20.66
N ASN A 23 22.66 37.57 -20.88
CA ASN A 23 21.88 38.67 -21.45
C ASN A 23 20.65 38.89 -20.56
N ASP A 24 20.69 39.98 -19.79
CA ASP A 24 19.58 40.53 -19.04
C ASP A 24 18.60 41.22 -20.01
N ALA A 25 17.41 40.65 -20.18
CA ALA A 25 16.25 41.32 -20.75
C ALA A 25 14.97 40.82 -20.02
N PRO A 26 14.00 41.71 -19.73
CA PRO A 26 12.88 41.39 -18.87
C PRO A 26 11.94 40.37 -19.53
N ASP A 27 11.53 39.37 -18.74
CA ASP A 27 10.65 38.26 -19.10
C ASP A 27 9.37 38.73 -19.81
N SER A 28 9.41 38.73 -21.14
CA SER A 28 8.18 38.67 -21.93
C SER A 28 7.59 37.28 -21.69
N THR A 29 6.41 37.22 -21.07
CA THR A 29 5.64 35.99 -20.88
C THR A 29 5.60 35.21 -22.20
N ALA A 30 6.40 34.15 -22.30
CA ALA A 30 6.47 33.33 -23.50
C ALA A 30 5.06 32.85 -23.84
N SER A 31 4.62 33.14 -25.07
CA SER A 31 3.35 32.65 -25.60
C SER A 31 3.30 31.14 -25.43
N ARG A 32 2.35 30.65 -24.62
CA ARG A 32 2.13 29.22 -24.38
C ARG A 32 2.03 28.49 -25.72
N SER A 33 2.82 27.43 -25.90
CA SER A 33 2.67 26.51 -27.03
C SER A 33 1.26 25.94 -27.03
N THR A 34 0.63 25.85 -28.20
CA THR A 34 -0.67 25.20 -28.39
C THR A 34 -0.64 23.80 -27.77
N PRO A 35 -1.68 23.36 -27.03
CA PRO A 35 -1.66 22.04 -26.40
C PRO A 35 -1.41 20.94 -27.43
N PRO A 36 -0.61 19.92 -27.11
CA PRO A 36 -0.27 18.89 -28.08
C PRO A 36 -1.53 18.11 -28.48
N PRO A 37 -1.71 17.80 -29.79
CA PRO A 37 -2.81 16.95 -30.24
C PRO A 37 -2.63 15.52 -29.75
N ILE A 38 -3.73 14.83 -29.42
CA ILE A 38 -3.73 13.42 -29.05
C ILE A 38 -4.13 12.59 -30.28
N VAL A 39 -3.20 11.83 -30.84
CA VAL A 39 -3.49 10.87 -31.92
C VAL A 39 -4.09 9.60 -31.31
N VAL A 40 -5.40 9.42 -31.45
CA VAL A 40 -6.15 8.27 -30.88
C VAL A 40 -6.19 7.04 -31.78
N GLY A 41 -5.64 7.13 -32.99
CA GLY A 41 -5.55 6.01 -33.93
C GLY A 41 -4.93 6.40 -35.27
N ARG A 42 -4.18 5.47 -35.87
CA ARG A 42 -3.67 5.56 -37.24
C ARG A 42 -3.69 4.15 -37.83
N THR A 43 -4.29 3.97 -39.00
CA THR A 43 -4.27 2.71 -39.73
C THR A 43 -3.76 2.94 -41.15
N GLN A 44 -3.02 1.98 -41.69
CA GLN A 44 -2.59 1.95 -43.09
C GLN A 44 -3.18 0.68 -43.71
N GLY A 45 -3.87 0.82 -44.84
CA GLY A 45 -4.49 -0.32 -45.52
C GLY A 45 -4.71 -0.04 -47.01
N PRO A 46 -4.79 -1.09 -47.85
CA PRO A 46 -5.03 -0.93 -49.28
C PRO A 46 -6.43 -0.36 -49.52
N MET A 47 -6.51 0.79 -50.19
CA MET A 47 -7.76 1.39 -50.67
C MET A 47 -8.23 0.67 -51.93
N LEU A 48 -8.57 -0.61 -51.84
CA LEU A 48 -9.35 -1.26 -52.90
C LEU A 48 -10.79 -0.79 -52.74
N TYR A 49 -11.37 -0.24 -53.81
CA TYR A 49 -12.75 0.25 -53.88
C TYR A 49 -13.75 -0.91 -53.75
N ASP A 50 -13.93 -1.41 -52.54
CA ASP A 50 -15.02 -2.31 -52.17
C ASP A 50 -16.10 -1.49 -51.47
N LYS A 51 -17.11 -1.04 -52.24
CA LYS A 51 -18.16 -0.10 -51.79
C LYS A 51 -19.03 -0.67 -50.68
N ASP A 52 -18.98 -1.98 -50.47
CA ASP A 52 -19.86 -2.69 -49.52
C ASP A 52 -19.15 -2.99 -48.18
N LYS A 53 -17.85 -2.67 -48.04
CA LYS A 53 -17.10 -2.86 -46.78
C LYS A 53 -16.98 -1.56 -45.99
N ARG A 54 -17.73 -1.48 -44.89
CA ARG A 54 -17.64 -0.37 -43.93
C ARG A 54 -16.35 -0.47 -43.11
N LEU A 55 -15.50 0.53 -43.20
CA LEU A 55 -14.38 0.72 -42.26
C LEU A 55 -14.91 1.33 -40.96
N ILE A 56 -14.53 0.74 -39.82
CA ILE A 56 -14.96 1.18 -38.49
C ILE A 56 -13.72 1.48 -37.66
N CYS A 57 -13.61 2.71 -37.15
CA CYS A 57 -12.64 3.07 -36.14
C CYS A 57 -13.31 2.97 -34.77
N VAL A 58 -12.83 2.06 -33.92
CA VAL A 58 -13.30 1.90 -32.55
C VAL A 58 -12.41 2.76 -31.65
N LYS A 59 -12.99 3.79 -31.01
CA LYS A 59 -12.31 4.51 -29.93
C LYS A 59 -12.25 3.59 -28.72
N GLN A 60 -11.04 3.25 -28.28
CA GLN A 60 -10.85 2.50 -27.04
C GLN A 60 -11.44 3.30 -25.86
N LEU A 61 -12.29 2.67 -25.04
CA LEU A 61 -12.82 3.32 -23.84
C LEU A 61 -11.66 3.65 -22.87
N PRO A 62 -11.65 4.84 -22.24
CA PRO A 62 -10.54 5.25 -21.39
C PRO A 62 -10.42 4.38 -20.14
N LEU A 63 -9.23 4.36 -19.52
CA LEU A 63 -9.08 3.79 -18.17
C LEU A 63 -9.85 4.64 -17.16
N PRO A 64 -10.47 4.03 -16.12
CA PRO A 64 -11.19 4.78 -15.08
C PRO A 64 -10.28 5.58 -14.13
N GLY A 65 -8.96 5.48 -14.31
CA GLY A 65 -7.94 6.08 -13.45
C GLY A 65 -6.70 5.19 -13.36
N VAL A 66 -5.78 5.56 -12.46
CA VAL A 66 -4.59 4.80 -12.11
C VAL A 66 -4.75 4.22 -10.71
N VAL A 67 -4.43 2.94 -10.54
CA VAL A 67 -4.48 2.24 -9.25
C VAL A 67 -3.09 1.76 -8.89
N ILE A 68 -2.51 2.29 -7.81
CA ILE A 68 -1.17 1.92 -7.37
C ILE A 68 -1.27 0.92 -6.23
N PHE A 69 -0.74 -0.28 -6.42
CA PHE A 69 -0.70 -1.32 -5.41
C PHE A 69 0.61 -1.22 -4.61
N VAL A 70 0.48 -0.94 -3.32
CA VAL A 70 1.60 -0.79 -2.38
C VAL A 70 1.51 -1.91 -1.35
N HIS A 71 2.30 -2.97 -1.56
CA HIS A 71 2.35 -4.10 -0.62
C HIS A 71 3.26 -3.82 0.59
N GLY A 72 3.12 -4.65 1.63
CA GLY A 72 3.90 -4.60 2.86
C GLY A 72 5.09 -5.56 2.90
N VAL A 73 5.60 -5.78 4.12
CA VAL A 73 6.87 -6.47 4.41
C VAL A 73 6.90 -7.93 3.96
N ASN A 74 8.12 -8.41 3.73
CA ASN A 74 8.45 -9.81 3.53
C ASN A 74 7.85 -10.44 2.26
N SER A 75 7.81 -9.69 1.16
CA SER A 75 7.14 -10.11 -0.08
C SER A 75 7.58 -9.29 -1.30
N GLU A 76 7.60 -9.93 -2.46
CA GLU A 76 7.82 -9.28 -3.79
C GLU A 76 6.50 -8.89 -4.48
N GLY A 77 5.41 -8.86 -3.69
CA GLY A 77 4.06 -8.54 -4.11
C GLY A 77 3.24 -9.74 -4.56
N GLU A 78 3.22 -10.86 -3.82
CA GLU A 78 2.56 -12.10 -4.28
C GLU A 78 1.04 -11.94 -4.50
N TRP A 79 0.39 -10.95 -3.88
CA TRP A 79 -1.04 -10.69 -4.07
C TRP A 79 -1.36 -9.85 -5.32
N PHE A 80 -0.35 -9.24 -5.95
CA PHE A 80 -0.56 -8.25 -7.01
C PHE A 80 -1.35 -8.82 -8.19
N GLN A 81 -0.91 -9.94 -8.76
CA GLN A 81 -1.56 -10.54 -9.93
C GLN A 81 -3.01 -10.95 -9.67
N ALA A 82 -3.26 -11.69 -8.57
CA ALA A 82 -4.61 -12.12 -8.22
C ALA A 82 -5.55 -10.93 -7.95
N SER A 83 -5.00 -9.84 -7.41
CA SER A 83 -5.78 -8.66 -7.06
C SER A 83 -6.03 -7.76 -8.25
N GLU A 84 -5.10 -7.68 -9.19
CA GLU A 84 -5.30 -7.03 -10.48
C GLU A 84 -6.38 -7.77 -11.29
N GLU A 85 -6.33 -9.11 -11.33
CA GLU A 85 -7.37 -9.91 -11.98
C GLU A 85 -8.76 -9.63 -11.38
N GLY A 86 -8.87 -9.69 -10.05
CA GLY A 86 -10.09 -9.37 -9.33
C GLY A 86 -10.57 -7.94 -9.57
N LEU A 87 -9.64 -6.97 -9.59
CA LEU A 87 -9.94 -5.56 -9.84
C LEU A 87 -10.45 -5.33 -11.26
N CYS A 88 -9.76 -5.84 -12.29
CA CYS A 88 -10.18 -5.74 -13.68
C CYS A 88 -11.57 -6.37 -13.90
N LYS A 89 -11.81 -7.56 -13.33
CA LYS A 89 -13.12 -8.23 -13.38
C LYS A 89 -14.21 -7.40 -12.70
N GLY A 90 -13.93 -6.86 -11.51
CA GLY A 90 -14.85 -6.04 -10.74
C GLY A 90 -15.17 -4.72 -11.44
N LEU A 91 -14.16 -4.04 -11.98
CA LEU A 91 -14.30 -2.79 -12.72
C LEU A 91 -15.05 -2.99 -14.03
N ASN A 92 -14.81 -4.08 -14.78
CA ASN A 92 -15.60 -4.38 -15.97
C ASN A 92 -17.09 -4.52 -15.64
N ARG A 93 -17.41 -5.20 -14.52
CA ARG A 93 -18.80 -5.31 -14.06
C ARG A 93 -19.39 -3.96 -13.62
N ARG A 94 -18.61 -3.12 -12.92
CA ARG A 94 -19.07 -1.82 -12.41
C ARG A 94 -19.26 -0.78 -13.51
N LEU A 95 -18.35 -0.74 -14.49
CA LEU A 95 -18.29 0.24 -15.57
C LEU A 95 -19.10 -0.17 -16.82
N GLY A 96 -19.84 -1.28 -16.76
CA GLY A 96 -20.63 -1.75 -17.89
C GLY A 96 -19.80 -2.27 -19.07
N ARG A 97 -18.66 -2.92 -18.82
CA ARG A 97 -17.73 -3.42 -19.86
C ARG A 97 -17.76 -4.95 -20.00
N LEU A 98 -18.89 -5.57 -19.66
CA LEU A 98 -19.09 -7.00 -19.90
C LEU A 98 -19.40 -7.27 -21.38
N ASN A 99 -19.19 -8.51 -21.85
CA ASN A 99 -19.43 -8.90 -23.25
C ASN A 99 -20.88 -8.69 -23.70
N ASP A 100 -21.83 -8.82 -22.77
CA ASP A 100 -23.24 -8.55 -23.01
C ASP A 100 -23.59 -7.06 -22.98
N GLN A 101 -22.64 -6.17 -22.70
CA GLN A 101 -22.85 -4.72 -22.62
C GLN A 101 -22.07 -3.95 -23.69
N MET A 102 -20.93 -4.47 -24.12
CA MET A 102 -20.10 -3.85 -25.16
C MET A 102 -20.53 -4.29 -26.56
N LYS A 103 -20.36 -3.41 -27.56
CA LYS A 103 -20.60 -3.74 -28.97
C LYS A 103 -19.38 -4.39 -29.63
N TYR A 104 -18.18 -3.93 -29.25
CA TYR A 104 -16.88 -4.48 -29.62
C TYR A 104 -16.19 -4.92 -28.33
N HIS A 105 -15.46 -6.03 -28.36
CA HIS A 105 -14.91 -6.67 -27.16
C HIS A 105 -13.38 -6.63 -27.14
N GLY A 106 -12.80 -6.96 -25.99
CA GLY A 106 -11.35 -7.08 -25.82
C GLY A 106 -10.64 -5.76 -25.53
N VAL A 107 -9.31 -5.86 -25.47
CA VAL A 107 -8.39 -4.78 -25.09
C VAL A 107 -8.61 -3.54 -25.97
N ASP A 108 -8.72 -3.70 -27.28
CA ASP A 108 -8.87 -2.58 -28.24
C ASP A 108 -10.17 -1.80 -28.06
N ALA A 109 -11.22 -2.42 -27.53
CA ALA A 109 -12.48 -1.74 -27.21
C ALA A 109 -12.48 -1.09 -25.82
N GLY A 110 -11.45 -1.33 -25.01
CA GLY A 110 -11.28 -0.80 -23.65
C GLY A 110 -11.86 -1.71 -22.56
N GLN A 111 -12.09 -2.99 -22.85
CA GLN A 111 -12.40 -3.99 -21.82
C GLN A 111 -11.17 -4.24 -20.96
N LEU A 112 -11.30 -4.12 -19.64
CA LEU A 112 -10.16 -4.19 -18.73
C LEU A 112 -9.63 -5.62 -18.66
N THR A 113 -8.34 -5.78 -18.92
CA THR A 113 -7.66 -7.08 -18.97
C THR A 113 -6.36 -6.94 -18.16
N PRO A 114 -6.11 -7.80 -17.16
CA PRO A 114 -4.91 -7.72 -16.35
C PRO A 114 -3.65 -7.85 -17.23
N ALA A 115 -2.57 -7.19 -16.82
CA ALA A 115 -1.30 -7.38 -17.48
C ALA A 115 -0.71 -8.75 -17.14
N LYS A 116 0.18 -9.24 -18.02
CA LYS A 116 1.03 -10.38 -17.71
C LYS A 116 2.41 -9.87 -17.36
N TYR A 117 3.04 -10.53 -16.40
CA TYR A 117 4.33 -10.10 -15.89
C TYR A 117 5.39 -11.16 -16.11
N THR A 118 6.61 -10.71 -16.29
CA THR A 118 7.80 -11.55 -16.23
C THR A 118 7.99 -12.04 -14.79
N GLU A 119 8.17 -13.34 -14.68
CA GLU A 119 8.30 -14.08 -13.43
C GLU A 119 9.48 -13.51 -12.63
N SER A 120 9.27 -13.31 -11.34
CA SER A 120 10.30 -12.72 -10.46
C SER A 120 11.34 -13.75 -9.99
N VAL A 121 11.00 -15.04 -10.08
CA VAL A 121 11.89 -16.15 -9.75
C VAL A 121 11.86 -17.22 -10.86
N THR A 122 12.95 -17.95 -11.02
CA THR A 122 13.05 -19.15 -11.87
C THR A 122 12.32 -20.33 -11.22
N PRO A 123 12.04 -21.43 -11.96
CA PRO A 123 11.44 -22.64 -11.40
C PRO A 123 12.22 -23.24 -10.22
N GLU A 124 13.53 -23.02 -10.17
CA GLU A 124 14.43 -23.45 -9.11
C GLU A 124 14.41 -22.52 -7.88
N GLY A 125 13.70 -21.39 -7.96
CA GLY A 125 13.51 -20.45 -6.84
C GLY A 125 14.54 -19.33 -6.73
N PHE A 126 15.42 -19.14 -7.72
CA PHE A 126 16.35 -18.01 -7.78
C PHE A 126 15.68 -16.81 -8.44
N LEU A 127 16.17 -15.59 -8.19
CA LEU A 127 15.76 -14.41 -8.93
C LEU A 127 15.93 -14.62 -10.42
N ASN A 128 14.92 -14.20 -11.18
CA ASN A 128 14.99 -14.26 -12.63
C ASN A 128 16.06 -13.26 -13.15
N PRO A 129 17.19 -13.72 -13.72
CA PRO A 129 18.26 -12.83 -14.17
C PRO A 129 17.86 -12.03 -15.42
N GLU A 130 16.83 -12.47 -16.13
CA GLU A 130 16.31 -11.79 -17.31
C GLU A 130 15.29 -10.70 -16.94
N LEU A 131 14.78 -10.67 -15.71
CA LEU A 131 13.81 -9.66 -15.27
C LEU A 131 14.48 -8.30 -15.08
N TRP A 132 13.99 -7.28 -15.80
CA TRP A 132 14.36 -5.88 -15.61
C TRP A 132 13.16 -4.96 -15.88
N ALA A 133 13.34 -3.65 -15.65
CA ALA A 133 12.24 -2.68 -15.71
C ALA A 133 11.52 -2.64 -17.08
N GLY A 134 12.23 -2.84 -18.19
CA GLY A 134 11.66 -2.75 -19.53
C GLY A 134 11.04 -4.03 -20.08
N ASN A 135 11.16 -5.17 -19.40
CA ASN A 135 10.44 -6.39 -19.75
C ASN A 135 9.55 -6.90 -18.61
N TYR A 136 9.37 -6.12 -17.54
CA TYR A 136 8.56 -6.53 -16.40
C TYR A 136 7.12 -6.80 -16.82
N VAL A 137 6.54 -5.92 -17.63
CA VAL A 137 5.24 -6.13 -18.28
C VAL A 137 5.51 -6.86 -19.60
N LYS A 138 4.91 -8.04 -19.76
CA LYS A 138 5.00 -8.81 -21.02
C LYS A 138 4.25 -8.08 -22.14
N PRO A 139 4.69 -8.24 -23.41
CA PRO A 139 4.06 -7.56 -24.54
C PRO A 139 2.65 -8.09 -24.89
N ASP A 140 2.15 -9.10 -24.17
CA ASP A 140 0.78 -9.58 -24.29
C ASP A 140 -0.23 -8.43 -24.20
N PRO A 141 -1.27 -8.42 -25.07
CA PRO A 141 -2.32 -7.42 -25.01
C PRO A 141 -2.97 -7.38 -23.61
N SER A 142 -2.96 -6.20 -22.99
CA SER A 142 -3.56 -5.95 -21.69
C SER A 142 -4.15 -4.53 -21.64
N PHE A 143 -5.06 -4.30 -20.70
CA PHE A 143 -5.68 -3.01 -20.48
C PHE A 143 -6.02 -2.85 -19.00
N SER A 144 -4.97 -2.68 -18.20
CA SER A 144 -5.08 -2.61 -16.74
C SER A 144 -4.81 -1.20 -16.24
N PRO A 145 -5.55 -0.72 -15.23
CA PRO A 145 -5.23 0.53 -14.56
C PRO A 145 -4.14 0.39 -13.48
N VAL A 146 -3.60 -0.82 -13.26
CA VAL A 146 -2.77 -1.14 -12.10
C VAL A 146 -1.29 -0.87 -12.33
N ILE A 147 -0.66 -0.25 -11.33
CA ILE A 147 0.80 -0.15 -11.20
C ILE A 147 1.23 -0.95 -9.96
N HIS A 148 2.13 -1.90 -10.14
CA HIS A 148 2.78 -2.62 -9.05
C HIS A 148 3.91 -1.76 -8.45
N PHE A 149 3.69 -1.21 -7.26
CA PHE A 149 4.71 -0.44 -6.56
C PHE A 149 5.59 -1.37 -5.71
N ARG A 150 6.71 -1.78 -6.28
CA ARG A 150 7.73 -2.59 -5.60
C ARG A 150 8.73 -1.70 -4.87
N TRP A 151 9.04 -2.09 -3.65
CA TRP A 151 10.01 -1.43 -2.77
C TRP A 151 10.59 -2.47 -1.82
N GLY A 152 11.70 -2.18 -1.16
CA GLY A 152 12.33 -3.14 -0.26
C GLY A 152 13.62 -2.62 0.33
N TYR A 153 14.31 -3.52 1.02
CA TYR A 153 15.61 -3.29 1.64
C TYR A 153 16.68 -4.04 0.86
N ARG A 154 17.85 -3.42 0.69
CA ARG A 154 19.06 -4.06 0.15
C ARG A 154 20.20 -3.75 1.11
N ALA A 155 20.88 -4.79 1.59
CA ALA A 155 21.99 -4.65 2.52
C ALA A 155 23.24 -4.13 1.81
N THR A 156 24.02 -3.29 2.48
CA THR A 156 25.45 -3.11 2.15
C THR A 156 26.26 -4.32 2.60
N LEU A 157 27.55 -4.38 2.22
CA LEU A 157 28.45 -5.46 2.68
C LEU A 157 28.66 -5.41 4.20
N GLU A 158 28.66 -4.22 4.80
CA GLU A 158 28.74 -4.02 6.24
C GLU A 158 27.47 -4.51 6.92
N GLU A 159 26.31 -4.13 6.40
CA GLU A 159 25.01 -4.59 6.94
C GLU A 159 24.80 -6.09 6.74
N LEU A 160 25.31 -6.68 5.66
CA LEU A 160 25.27 -8.12 5.45
C LEU A 160 26.09 -8.86 6.50
N LYS A 161 27.25 -8.32 6.92
CA LYS A 161 28.03 -8.87 8.03
C LYS A 161 27.30 -8.76 9.37
N GLU A 162 26.55 -7.67 9.58
CA GLU A 162 25.86 -7.43 10.85
C GLU A 162 24.51 -8.17 10.95
N TYR A 163 23.76 -8.27 9.86
CA TYR A 163 22.37 -8.74 9.83
C TYR A 163 22.13 -9.95 8.91
N GLY A 164 23.07 -10.35 8.06
CA GLY A 164 22.82 -11.33 6.99
C GLY A 164 22.36 -12.71 7.47
N ASP A 165 22.74 -13.13 8.68
CA ASP A 165 22.29 -14.36 9.32
C ASP A 165 20.98 -14.21 10.13
N LYS A 166 20.45 -12.99 10.22
CA LYS A 166 19.32 -12.58 11.07
C LYS A 166 18.06 -12.20 10.30
N ILE A 167 18.20 -11.86 9.01
CA ILE A 167 17.09 -11.46 8.15
C ILE A 167 17.07 -12.30 6.86
N PHE A 168 15.88 -12.46 6.27
CA PHE A 168 15.77 -13.08 4.96
C PHE A 168 16.24 -12.09 3.89
N LEU A 169 17.25 -12.50 3.13
CA LEU A 169 17.74 -11.83 1.94
C LEU A 169 17.85 -12.88 0.82
N ASN A 170 17.61 -12.45 -0.42
CA ASN A 170 17.86 -13.27 -1.59
C ASN A 170 19.36 -13.28 -1.94
N GLU A 171 19.73 -14.01 -3.00
CA GLU A 171 21.11 -14.14 -3.48
C GLU A 171 21.74 -12.85 -4.04
N LYS A 172 21.01 -11.72 -4.00
CA LYS A 172 21.49 -10.37 -4.33
C LYS A 172 21.43 -9.43 -3.13
N ASP A 173 21.34 -9.99 -1.93
CA ASP A 173 21.36 -9.30 -0.63
C ASP A 173 20.21 -8.30 -0.44
N TYR A 174 19.04 -8.57 -1.02
CA TYR A 174 17.85 -7.74 -0.85
C TYR A 174 16.58 -8.53 -0.52
N TRP A 175 15.54 -7.83 -0.07
CA TRP A 175 14.21 -8.39 0.13
C TRP A 175 13.10 -7.36 -0.05
N GLY A 176 12.06 -7.74 -0.79
CA GLY A 176 10.85 -6.96 -1.02
C GLY A 176 10.09 -6.65 0.26
N GLY A 177 9.66 -5.39 0.40
CA GLY A 177 9.06 -4.82 1.60
C GLY A 177 10.02 -4.71 2.81
N GLY A 178 11.21 -5.30 2.73
CA GLY A 178 12.21 -5.36 3.79
C GLY A 178 11.88 -6.35 4.92
N PRO A 179 12.72 -6.39 5.97
CA PRO A 179 12.61 -7.35 7.06
C PRO A 179 11.28 -7.27 7.82
N PHE A 180 10.69 -8.42 8.13
CA PHE A 180 9.42 -8.50 8.87
C PHE A 180 9.49 -7.83 10.26
N THR A 181 10.63 -7.95 10.94
CA THR A 181 10.93 -7.33 12.24
C THR A 181 10.94 -5.80 12.19
N ASN A 182 11.03 -5.19 11.01
CA ASN A 182 10.97 -3.75 10.80
C ASN A 182 9.56 -3.20 10.56
N GLY A 183 8.52 -3.98 10.88
CA GLY A 183 7.14 -3.47 10.95
C GLY A 183 7.05 -2.19 11.81
N CYS A 184 6.19 -1.26 11.40
CA CYS A 184 6.00 0.03 12.06
C CYS A 184 4.53 0.22 12.43
N SER A 185 4.26 0.85 13.58
CA SER A 185 2.91 1.17 14.02
C SER A 185 2.60 2.67 13.90
N SER A 186 3.60 3.49 13.54
CA SER A 186 3.49 4.91 13.26
C SER A 186 4.43 5.35 12.13
N LEU A 187 4.21 6.56 11.61
CA LEU A 187 4.99 7.10 10.49
C LEU A 187 6.44 7.45 10.88
N PRO A 188 6.71 8.12 12.02
CA PRO A 188 8.09 8.44 12.42
C PRO A 188 8.99 7.22 12.62
N ASP A 189 8.43 6.03 12.87
CA ASP A 189 9.18 4.77 12.98
C ASP A 189 10.09 4.52 11.77
N LEU A 190 9.72 5.01 10.58
CA LEU A 190 10.51 4.89 9.35
C LEU A 190 11.88 5.59 9.44
N TRP A 191 12.01 6.63 10.27
CA TRP A 191 13.25 7.40 10.45
C TRP A 191 14.17 6.83 11.55
N HIS A 192 13.74 5.76 12.23
CA HIS A 192 14.48 5.19 13.34
C HIS A 192 15.29 3.95 12.93
N GLY A 193 16.14 3.48 13.86
CA GLY A 193 16.81 2.19 13.74
C GLY A 193 15.83 1.02 13.61
N GLY A 194 16.33 -0.13 13.20
CA GLY A 194 15.53 -1.36 13.16
C GLY A 194 15.18 -1.88 14.55
N LEU A 195 14.50 -3.03 14.61
CA LEU A 195 14.21 -3.69 15.88
C LEU A 195 15.51 -3.91 16.70
N ASP A 196 15.49 -3.45 17.95
CA ASP A 196 16.44 -3.88 18.98
C ASP A 196 15.90 -5.17 19.58
N ASP A 197 16.63 -6.27 19.42
CA ASP A 197 16.22 -7.60 19.87
C ASP A 197 16.37 -7.80 21.39
N ARG A 198 16.92 -6.83 22.10
CA ARG A 198 16.92 -6.87 23.56
C ARG A 198 15.52 -6.52 24.05
N ALA A 199 14.93 -7.42 24.83
CA ALA A 199 13.80 -7.10 25.67
C ALA A 199 14.32 -6.30 26.88
N MET A 200 14.95 -6.92 27.89
CA MET A 200 15.44 -6.23 29.10
C MET A 200 16.84 -6.68 29.49
N GLY A 201 17.81 -5.77 29.59
CA GLY A 201 19.19 -6.14 29.94
C GLY A 201 19.76 -7.17 28.96
N TRP A 202 19.94 -8.40 29.43
CA TRP A 202 20.39 -9.57 28.65
C TRP A 202 19.25 -10.46 28.11
N ILE A 203 17.98 -10.16 28.39
CA ILE A 203 16.84 -10.93 27.89
C ILE A 203 16.53 -10.48 26.47
N THR A 204 16.54 -11.39 25.50
CA THR A 204 16.20 -11.08 24.10
C THR A 204 14.74 -11.42 23.79
N VAL A 205 14.15 -10.70 22.83
CA VAL A 205 12.80 -10.95 22.31
C VAL A 205 12.68 -12.40 21.78
N GLN A 206 13.77 -12.95 21.24
CA GLN A 206 13.86 -14.34 20.81
C GLN A 206 13.74 -15.36 21.96
N GLY A 207 14.16 -14.98 23.18
CA GLY A 207 14.03 -15.82 24.37
C GLY A 207 12.60 -15.97 24.89
N ILE A 208 11.67 -15.13 24.45
CA ILE A 208 10.25 -15.14 24.86
C ILE A 208 9.29 -15.27 23.67
N ASN A 209 9.82 -15.42 22.45
CA ASN A 209 9.05 -15.53 21.22
C ASN A 209 8.35 -16.90 21.14
N PRO A 210 7.01 -16.95 21.13
CA PRO A 210 6.27 -18.21 21.11
C PRO A 210 6.18 -18.84 19.70
N THR A 211 6.75 -18.18 18.68
CA THR A 211 6.66 -18.61 17.28
C THR A 211 7.99 -19.14 16.76
N ASN A 212 7.92 -19.97 15.71
CA ASN A 212 9.10 -20.49 15.02
C ASN A 212 9.80 -19.46 14.12
N ARG A 213 9.32 -18.19 14.07
CA ARG A 213 9.93 -17.13 13.27
C ARG A 213 10.91 -16.36 14.14
N PRO A 214 12.22 -16.48 13.92
CA PRO A 214 13.18 -15.78 14.75
C PRO A 214 13.01 -14.25 14.65
N LEU A 215 13.04 -13.55 15.79
CA LEU A 215 13.01 -12.10 15.89
C LEU A 215 14.42 -11.65 16.32
N TYR A 216 15.22 -11.30 15.33
CA TYR A 216 16.57 -10.79 15.52
C TYR A 216 16.65 -9.29 15.27
N ARG A 217 17.79 -8.71 15.67
CA ARG A 217 18.13 -7.31 15.37
C ARG A 217 18.03 -7.05 13.87
N ALA A 218 17.48 -5.90 13.51
CA ALA A 218 17.17 -5.55 12.12
C ALA A 218 17.88 -4.26 11.68
N PRO A 219 18.13 -4.07 10.38
CA PRO A 219 18.77 -2.87 9.84
C PRO A 219 17.89 -1.61 10.01
N PRO A 220 18.46 -0.40 9.89
CA PRO A 220 17.71 0.86 9.93
C PRO A 220 16.54 0.92 8.93
N ARG A 221 15.47 1.65 9.28
CA ARG A 221 14.22 1.66 8.50
C ARG A 221 14.16 2.72 7.39
N ALA A 222 15.25 3.46 7.16
CA ALA A 222 15.31 4.57 6.20
C ALA A 222 14.92 4.18 4.76
N TYR A 223 15.07 2.90 4.38
CA TYR A 223 14.58 2.39 3.08
C TYR A 223 13.06 2.58 2.91
N GLY A 224 12.29 2.56 3.99
CA GLY A 224 10.85 2.86 3.97
C GLY A 224 10.55 4.34 3.73
N VAL A 225 11.40 5.26 4.21
CA VAL A 225 11.31 6.69 3.89
C VAL A 225 11.55 6.91 2.40
N LEU A 226 12.60 6.27 1.85
CA LEU A 226 12.89 6.33 0.42
C LEU A 226 11.76 5.72 -0.43
N ALA A 227 11.14 4.63 0.03
CA ALA A 227 9.97 4.05 -0.62
C ALA A 227 8.79 5.02 -0.64
N ALA A 228 8.49 5.69 0.48
CA ALA A 228 7.43 6.69 0.56
C ALA A 228 7.70 7.89 -0.36
N LEU A 229 8.94 8.38 -0.41
CA LEU A 229 9.34 9.45 -1.33
C LEU A 229 9.18 9.00 -2.80
N ARG A 230 9.59 7.78 -3.13
CA ARG A 230 9.41 7.22 -4.49
C ARG A 230 7.94 7.10 -4.86
N LEU A 231 7.05 6.75 -3.93
CA LEU A 231 5.62 6.73 -4.17
C LEU A 231 5.08 8.14 -4.47
N ALA A 232 5.49 9.15 -3.70
CA ALA A 232 5.14 10.54 -3.97
C ALA A 232 5.65 11.00 -5.36
N LYS A 233 6.89 10.64 -5.71
CA LYS A 233 7.48 10.94 -7.03
C LYS A 233 6.81 10.19 -8.19
N LEU A 234 6.30 8.99 -7.96
CA LEU A 234 5.46 8.29 -8.94
C LEU A 234 4.15 9.06 -9.18
N ILE A 235 3.48 9.50 -8.10
CA ILE A 235 2.26 10.32 -8.21
C ILE A 235 2.55 11.64 -8.92
N GLU A 236 3.65 12.33 -8.57
CA GLU A 236 4.12 13.53 -9.27
C GLU A 236 4.29 13.27 -10.77
N SER A 237 4.92 12.14 -11.14
CA SER A 237 5.17 11.79 -12.54
C SER A 237 3.87 11.57 -13.31
N ILE A 238 2.89 10.89 -12.69
CA ILE A 238 1.55 10.70 -13.27
C ILE A 238 0.86 12.06 -13.46
N ARG A 239 0.92 12.95 -12.47
CA ARG A 239 0.31 14.28 -12.53
C ARG A 239 0.96 15.18 -13.59
N LYS A 240 2.27 15.08 -13.80
CA LYS A 240 2.98 15.76 -14.90
C LYS A 240 2.52 15.28 -16.27
N MET A 241 2.10 14.02 -16.39
CA MET A 241 1.54 13.50 -17.65
C MET A 241 0.08 13.91 -17.83
N ARG A 242 -0.72 13.91 -16.76
CA ARG A 242 -2.12 14.31 -16.78
C ARG A 242 -2.56 14.73 -15.38
N ALA A 243 -2.76 16.02 -15.16
CA ALA A 243 -2.94 16.55 -13.81
C ALA A 243 -4.26 16.13 -13.15
N ASP A 244 -5.32 15.92 -13.94
CA ASP A 244 -6.67 15.57 -13.48
C ASP A 244 -6.97 14.06 -13.48
N VAL A 245 -6.00 13.19 -13.78
CA VAL A 245 -6.25 11.74 -13.79
C VAL A 245 -6.61 11.23 -12.39
N PRO A 246 -7.67 10.44 -12.21
CA PRO A 246 -7.97 9.83 -10.92
C PRO A 246 -6.84 8.89 -10.47
N ILE A 247 -6.35 9.04 -9.24
CA ILE A 247 -5.34 8.14 -8.66
C ILE A 247 -5.88 7.51 -7.39
N THR A 248 -5.89 6.17 -7.31
CA THR A 248 -6.19 5.41 -6.09
C THR A 248 -4.95 4.66 -5.62
N VAL A 249 -4.58 4.79 -4.36
CA VAL A 249 -3.51 3.99 -3.75
C VAL A 249 -4.13 2.89 -2.90
N VAL A 250 -3.81 1.63 -3.21
CA VAL A 250 -4.25 0.46 -2.44
C VAL A 250 -3.07 -0.06 -1.66
N CYS A 251 -3.13 0.14 -0.35
CA CYS A 251 -2.10 -0.24 0.59
C CYS A 251 -2.48 -1.54 1.30
N HIS A 252 -1.49 -2.41 1.51
CA HIS A 252 -1.65 -3.61 2.33
C HIS A 252 -0.54 -3.71 3.38
N SER A 253 -0.89 -4.09 4.61
CA SER A 253 0.06 -4.32 5.71
C SER A 253 1.02 -3.12 5.88
N GLN A 254 2.33 -3.32 5.95
CA GLN A 254 3.33 -2.25 6.08
C GLN A 254 3.30 -1.23 4.93
N GLY A 255 2.78 -1.60 3.76
CA GLY A 255 2.55 -0.69 2.64
C GLY A 255 1.62 0.46 2.99
N ASN A 256 0.80 0.33 4.04
CA ASN A 256 0.02 1.44 4.61
C ASN A 256 0.92 2.53 5.21
N ILE A 257 1.97 2.16 5.94
CA ILE A 257 2.89 3.16 6.53
C ILE A 257 3.63 3.91 5.41
N VAL A 258 4.07 3.20 4.37
CA VAL A 258 4.65 3.80 3.16
C VAL A 258 3.64 4.68 2.43
N GLY A 259 2.41 4.21 2.27
CA GLY A 259 1.34 4.93 1.57
C GLY A 259 0.91 6.23 2.26
N LEU A 260 0.71 6.18 3.58
CA LEU A 260 0.39 7.34 4.39
C LEU A 260 1.54 8.35 4.34
N THR A 261 2.79 7.90 4.56
CA THR A 261 3.97 8.77 4.48
C THR A 261 4.14 9.39 3.08
N GLY A 262 3.85 8.62 2.02
CA GLY A 262 3.88 9.09 0.64
C GLY A 262 2.88 10.22 0.37
N ALA A 263 1.72 10.22 1.05
CA ALA A 263 0.77 11.32 0.95
C ALA A 263 1.34 12.63 1.55
N PHE A 264 2.01 12.55 2.70
CA PHE A 264 2.69 13.72 3.31
C PHE A 264 3.83 14.25 2.43
N PHE A 265 4.65 13.35 1.85
CA PHE A 265 5.66 13.79 0.90
C PHE A 265 5.04 14.41 -0.35
N GLY A 266 3.98 13.81 -0.88
CA GLY A 266 3.23 14.32 -2.02
C GLY A 266 2.64 15.71 -1.78
N ASP A 267 2.13 15.95 -0.58
CA ASP A 267 1.63 17.26 -0.15
C ASP A 267 2.72 18.32 -0.05
N ALA A 268 3.91 17.92 0.45
CA ALA A 268 5.06 18.82 0.55
C ALA A 268 5.72 19.13 -0.80
N LEU A 269 5.45 18.33 -1.85
CA LEU A 269 5.93 18.61 -3.20
C LEU A 269 5.14 19.77 -3.83
N PRO A 270 5.78 20.61 -4.66
CA PRO A 270 5.07 21.66 -5.39
C PRO A 270 4.01 21.05 -6.32
N GLU A 271 2.95 21.80 -6.58
CA GLU A 271 2.01 21.46 -7.65
C GLU A 271 2.74 21.37 -8.99
N VAL A 272 2.29 20.45 -9.83
CA VAL A 272 2.83 20.26 -11.17
C VAL A 272 1.80 20.69 -12.20
N GLU A 273 2.28 21.16 -13.34
CA GLU A 273 1.46 21.50 -14.51
C GLU A 273 1.64 20.42 -15.59
N ASP A 274 0.54 19.96 -16.17
CA ASP A 274 0.56 19.02 -17.30
C ASP A 274 0.71 19.75 -18.66
N PRO A 275 0.90 19.02 -19.79
CA PRO A 275 1.06 19.65 -21.11
C PRO A 275 -0.15 20.44 -21.61
N TRP A 276 -1.30 20.36 -20.92
CA TRP A 276 -2.52 21.11 -21.21
C TRP A 276 -2.74 22.29 -20.25
N GLY A 277 -1.74 22.63 -19.44
CA GLY A 277 -1.77 23.78 -18.54
C GLY A 277 -2.59 23.55 -17.27
N ARG A 278 -2.94 22.30 -16.94
CA ARG A 278 -3.72 21.96 -15.74
C ARG A 278 -2.77 21.70 -14.59
N LYS A 279 -3.13 22.18 -13.41
CA LYS A 279 -2.35 21.98 -12.19
C LYS A 279 -2.88 20.81 -11.37
N GLY A 280 -1.97 20.07 -10.75
CA GLY A 280 -2.31 18.96 -9.87
C GLY A 280 -1.35 18.85 -8.69
N ARG A 281 -1.91 18.72 -7.49
CA ARG A 281 -1.15 18.32 -6.29
C ARG A 281 -0.66 16.88 -6.43
N CYS A 282 0.51 16.61 -5.86
CA CYS A 282 1.14 15.28 -5.92
C CYS A 282 0.57 14.30 -4.88
N VAL A 283 -0.74 14.37 -4.63
CA VAL A 283 -1.49 13.53 -3.68
C VAL A 283 -2.52 12.71 -4.47
N ALA A 284 -2.70 11.45 -4.10
CA ALA A 284 -3.71 10.59 -4.71
C ALA A 284 -5.13 10.96 -4.24
N ASP A 285 -6.13 10.65 -5.04
CA ASP A 285 -7.52 11.08 -4.82
C ASP A 285 -8.30 10.14 -3.91
N ALA A 286 -7.85 8.89 -3.76
CA ALA A 286 -8.44 7.93 -2.84
C ALA A 286 -7.40 6.94 -2.29
N TYR A 287 -7.65 6.44 -1.08
CA TYR A 287 -6.83 5.41 -0.45
C TYR A 287 -7.68 4.22 0.00
N VAL A 288 -7.14 3.03 -0.19
CA VAL A 288 -7.65 1.78 0.40
C VAL A 288 -6.60 1.25 1.35
N LEU A 289 -6.94 1.14 2.63
CA LEU A 289 -6.05 0.71 3.69
C LEU A 289 -6.43 -0.71 4.12
N ALA A 290 -5.76 -1.72 3.60
CA ALA A 290 -5.99 -3.11 3.98
C ALA A 290 -5.03 -3.54 5.10
N ASN A 291 -5.58 -3.97 6.24
CA ASN A 291 -4.81 -4.52 7.35
C ASN A 291 -3.69 -3.58 7.82
N ALA A 292 -4.01 -2.28 7.95
CA ALA A 292 -3.04 -1.26 8.31
C ALA A 292 -2.49 -1.44 9.75
N PRO A 293 -1.15 -1.48 9.95
CA PRO A 293 -0.53 -1.58 11.28
C PRO A 293 -0.52 -0.25 12.04
N TYR A 294 -0.94 0.85 11.39
CA TYR A 294 -1.04 2.16 12.03
C TYR A 294 -1.93 2.07 13.28
N SER A 295 -1.44 2.50 14.43
CA SER A 295 -2.09 2.24 15.72
C SER A 295 -2.49 3.54 16.41
N LEU A 296 -3.73 3.59 16.93
CA LEU A 296 -4.20 4.63 17.84
C LEU A 296 -4.38 4.06 19.26
N ALA A 297 -3.67 2.97 19.61
CA ALA A 297 -3.75 2.42 20.97
C ALA A 297 -3.33 3.47 22.01
N ASN A 298 -4.22 3.75 22.96
CA ASN A 298 -4.06 4.80 23.97
C ASN A 298 -3.87 4.18 25.36
N SER A 299 -2.80 4.52 26.08
CA SER A 299 -2.60 4.04 27.47
C SER A 299 -3.43 4.77 28.52
N GLU A 300 -4.06 5.88 28.14
CA GLU A 300 -4.74 6.79 29.05
C GLU A 300 -6.24 6.87 28.76
N GLY A 301 -7.01 7.33 29.74
CA GLY A 301 -8.46 7.52 29.62
C GLY A 301 -9.31 6.24 29.79
N PRO A 302 -10.64 6.36 29.57
CA PRO A 302 -11.61 5.29 29.86
C PRO A 302 -11.54 4.12 28.88
N HIS A 303 -10.89 4.28 27.72
CA HIS A 303 -10.75 3.27 26.66
C HIS A 303 -9.29 2.83 26.48
N LYS A 304 -8.58 2.69 27.60
CA LYS A 304 -7.16 2.34 27.60
C LYS A 304 -6.87 0.99 26.95
N SER A 305 -5.80 0.95 26.19
CA SER A 305 -5.15 -0.21 25.61
C SER A 305 -3.81 -0.42 26.32
N ASP A 306 -3.36 -1.67 26.43
CA ASP A 306 -2.02 -1.94 26.96
C ASP A 306 -0.98 -1.58 25.90
N THR A 307 -0.26 -0.47 26.08
CA THR A 307 0.81 -0.04 25.17
C THR A 307 2.21 -0.30 25.74
N PHE A 308 2.32 -1.04 26.85
CA PHE A 308 3.59 -1.27 27.53
C PHE A 308 4.61 -1.91 26.57
N MET A 309 4.22 -3.00 25.92
CA MET A 309 5.11 -3.75 25.02
C MET A 309 5.54 -2.96 23.78
N ASP A 310 4.67 -2.14 23.19
CA ASP A 310 5.07 -1.25 22.08
C ASP A 310 6.09 -0.21 22.57
N THR A 311 5.77 0.50 23.66
CA THR A 311 6.69 1.49 24.28
C THR A 311 8.04 0.88 24.61
N TRP A 312 8.03 -0.34 25.15
CA TRP A 312 9.21 -1.11 25.47
C TRP A 312 10.04 -1.48 24.24
N SER A 313 9.39 -1.89 23.15
CA SER A 313 10.05 -2.22 21.88
C SER A 313 10.75 -1.01 21.24
N GLN A 314 10.29 0.20 21.55
CA GLN A 314 10.83 1.45 21.02
C GLN A 314 11.72 2.22 22.01
N ARG A 315 12.03 1.67 23.18
CA ARG A 315 12.74 2.37 24.27
C ARG A 315 14.15 2.88 23.90
N ALA A 316 14.76 2.30 22.88
CA ALA A 316 16.07 2.71 22.37
C ALA A 316 15.99 3.92 21.43
N THR A 317 14.80 4.19 20.88
CA THR A 317 14.54 5.31 19.99
C THR A 317 14.62 6.64 20.74
N LYS A 318 15.32 7.60 20.13
CA LYS A 318 15.47 8.97 20.64
C LYS A 318 15.16 9.95 19.53
N ASP A 319 14.56 11.08 19.89
CA ASP A 319 14.53 12.24 19.01
C ASP A 319 15.88 13.00 19.03
N ALA A 320 15.96 14.08 18.25
CA ALA A 320 17.16 14.92 18.15
C ALA A 320 17.59 15.56 19.49
N GLU A 321 16.67 15.69 20.44
CA GLU A 321 16.91 16.22 21.79
C GLU A 321 17.23 15.09 22.80
N GLY A 322 17.31 13.84 22.34
CA GLY A 322 17.59 12.68 23.18
C GLY A 322 16.40 12.18 23.99
N LYS A 323 15.20 12.76 23.81
CA LYS A 323 13.98 12.32 24.49
C LYS A 323 13.58 10.96 23.93
N ARG A 324 13.17 10.07 24.82
CA ARG A 324 12.77 8.69 24.52
C ARG A 324 11.28 8.53 24.72
N GLY A 325 10.69 7.59 23.99
CA GLY A 325 9.29 7.22 24.15
C GLY A 325 8.57 7.10 22.83
N ARG A 326 7.36 6.54 22.90
CA ARG A 326 6.47 6.36 21.76
C ARG A 326 5.78 7.67 21.40
N GLN A 327 5.40 7.79 20.14
CA GLN A 327 4.51 8.81 19.62
C GLN A 327 3.18 8.68 20.37
N THR A 328 2.74 9.78 20.98
CA THR A 328 1.54 9.80 21.82
C THR A 328 0.28 9.53 21.00
N TYR A 329 -0.80 9.14 21.69
CA TYR A 329 -2.13 9.05 21.09
C TYR A 329 -2.49 10.36 20.35
N ALA A 330 -2.30 11.51 21.02
CA ALA A 330 -2.59 12.82 20.43
C ALA A 330 -1.81 13.08 19.13
N ALA A 331 -0.51 12.75 19.08
CA ALA A 331 0.30 12.93 17.88
C ALA A 331 -0.16 12.02 16.73
N ARG A 332 -0.52 10.76 17.04
CA ARG A 332 -1.04 9.79 16.07
C ARG A 332 -2.41 10.23 15.54
N THR A 333 -3.33 10.61 16.42
CA THR A 333 -4.63 11.17 16.04
C THR A 333 -4.49 12.42 15.15
N GLN A 334 -3.61 13.36 15.51
CA GLN A 334 -3.32 14.54 14.69
C GLN A 334 -2.75 14.16 13.32
N THR A 335 -1.85 13.19 13.27
CA THR A 335 -1.28 12.70 12.00
C THR A 335 -2.35 12.11 11.09
N LEU A 336 -3.24 11.26 11.64
CA LEU A 336 -4.33 10.67 10.87
C LEU A 336 -5.36 11.72 10.44
N ARG A 337 -5.66 12.72 11.27
CA ARG A 337 -6.46 13.90 10.92
C ARG A 337 -5.87 14.63 9.72
N THR A 338 -4.58 14.96 9.74
CA THR A 338 -3.93 15.65 8.62
C THR A 338 -3.98 14.79 7.36
N PHE A 339 -3.68 13.49 7.46
CA PHE A 339 -3.81 12.56 6.34
C PHE A 339 -5.20 12.57 5.71
N LEU A 340 -6.25 12.40 6.53
CA LEU A 340 -7.62 12.40 6.03
C LEU A 340 -8.02 13.75 5.43
N SER A 341 -7.54 14.87 5.99
CA SER A 341 -7.83 16.21 5.45
C SER A 341 -7.22 16.39 4.06
N MET A 342 -5.95 16.01 3.87
CA MET A 342 -5.28 16.06 2.56
C MET A 342 -6.04 15.27 1.49
N ILE A 343 -6.57 14.09 1.85
CA ILE A 343 -7.38 13.29 0.94
C ILE A 343 -8.75 13.93 0.74
N GLY A 344 -9.42 14.38 1.80
CA GLY A 344 -10.73 15.03 1.73
C GLY A 344 -10.79 16.19 0.74
N ASP A 345 -9.75 17.03 0.70
CA ASP A 345 -9.62 18.14 -0.26
C ASP A 345 -9.72 17.68 -1.72
N ARG A 346 -9.35 16.42 -2.02
CA ARG A 346 -9.37 15.86 -3.37
C ARG A 346 -10.78 15.74 -3.93
N ALA A 347 -11.82 15.68 -3.10
CA ALA A 347 -13.21 15.60 -3.55
C ALA A 347 -13.59 16.78 -4.48
N ALA A 348 -13.04 17.97 -4.24
CA ALA A 348 -13.29 19.16 -5.06
C ALA A 348 -12.73 19.07 -6.50
N HIS A 349 -11.89 18.07 -6.77
CA HIS A 349 -11.25 17.87 -8.08
C HIS A 349 -11.89 16.74 -8.90
N GLU A 350 -12.97 16.11 -8.41
CA GLU A 350 -13.68 15.11 -9.19
C GLU A 350 -14.40 15.75 -10.39
N PRO A 351 -14.22 15.24 -11.63
CA PRO A 351 -14.93 15.77 -12.80
C PRO A 351 -16.45 15.67 -12.66
N SER A 352 -17.20 16.51 -13.39
CA SER A 352 -18.67 16.39 -13.41
C SER A 352 -19.10 15.03 -13.97
N PRO A 353 -20.26 14.46 -13.54
CA PRO A 353 -20.77 13.22 -14.09
C PRO A 353 -20.90 13.26 -15.62
N ASP A 354 -21.42 14.37 -16.17
CA ASP A 354 -21.62 14.54 -17.61
C ASP A 354 -20.30 14.50 -18.38
N THR A 355 -19.23 15.08 -17.83
CA THR A 355 -17.89 15.00 -18.42
C THR A 355 -17.38 13.57 -18.51
N VAL A 356 -17.61 12.76 -17.47
CA VAL A 356 -17.22 11.34 -17.47
C VAL A 356 -18.10 10.53 -18.42
N ASP A 357 -19.41 10.75 -18.36
CA ASP A 357 -20.40 10.01 -19.13
C ASP A 357 -20.28 10.25 -20.65
N ALA A 358 -19.77 11.41 -21.07
CA ALA A 358 -19.46 11.69 -22.47
C ALA A 358 -18.53 10.65 -23.12
N ASP A 359 -17.65 10.02 -22.34
CA ASP A 359 -16.69 9.02 -22.83
C ASP A 359 -16.88 7.62 -22.24
N MET A 360 -17.55 7.49 -21.09
CA MET A 360 -17.59 6.23 -20.34
C MET A 360 -18.99 5.66 -20.12
N ALA A 361 -20.07 6.41 -20.37
CA ALA A 361 -21.42 5.90 -20.10
C ALA A 361 -21.72 4.63 -20.91
N ASN A 362 -22.38 3.66 -20.27
CA ASN A 362 -22.93 2.51 -20.96
C ASN A 362 -24.32 2.18 -20.43
N ASN A 363 -25.34 2.56 -21.20
CA ASN A 363 -26.74 2.39 -20.84
C ASN A 363 -27.26 0.94 -21.01
N ARG A 364 -26.48 0.03 -21.61
CA ARG A 364 -26.90 -1.36 -21.79
C ARG A 364 -26.89 -2.09 -20.45
N VAL A 365 -28.05 -2.56 -20.01
CA VAL A 365 -28.20 -3.31 -18.77
C VAL A 365 -27.70 -4.74 -18.97
N SER A 366 -26.81 -5.20 -18.09
CA SER A 366 -26.38 -6.59 -18.12
C SER A 366 -27.44 -7.54 -17.54
N PRO A 367 -27.78 -8.67 -18.17
CA PRO A 367 -28.62 -9.70 -17.55
C PRO A 367 -28.01 -10.31 -16.28
N THR A 368 -26.68 -10.27 -16.15
CA THR A 368 -25.97 -10.87 -15.01
C THR A 368 -25.94 -9.95 -13.80
N SER A 369 -25.76 -8.64 -14.02
CA SER A 369 -25.66 -7.66 -12.92
C SER A 369 -26.94 -6.85 -12.71
N ASN A 370 -27.89 -6.93 -13.64
CA ASN A 370 -29.09 -6.10 -13.77
C ASN A 370 -28.79 -4.60 -13.66
N LYS A 371 -27.64 -4.17 -14.19
CA LYS A 371 -27.14 -2.79 -14.07
C LYS A 371 -26.53 -2.30 -15.37
N SER A 372 -26.70 -1.00 -15.62
CA SER A 372 -25.96 -0.17 -16.57
C SER A 372 -24.99 0.76 -15.82
N TYR A 373 -24.17 1.51 -16.56
CA TYR A 373 -23.22 2.47 -16.01
C TYR A 373 -23.51 3.90 -16.48
N THR A 374 -23.69 4.79 -15.51
CA THR A 374 -23.52 6.24 -15.62
C THR A 374 -22.76 6.72 -14.38
N ALA A 375 -21.96 7.77 -14.50
CA ALA A 375 -21.16 8.32 -13.42
C ALA A 375 -22.04 8.79 -12.25
N LEU A 376 -23.18 9.43 -12.54
CA LEU A 376 -24.13 9.88 -11.51
C LEU A 376 -24.69 8.70 -10.69
N ALA A 377 -25.17 7.65 -11.37
CA ALA A 377 -25.74 6.50 -10.69
C ALA A 377 -24.68 5.67 -9.95
N ASP A 378 -23.45 5.61 -10.49
CA ASP A 378 -22.31 4.97 -9.82
C ASP A 378 -21.92 5.71 -8.53
N ARG A 379 -21.81 7.05 -8.58
CA ARG A 379 -21.58 7.90 -7.41
C ARG A 379 -22.65 7.76 -6.35
N ALA A 380 -23.92 7.72 -6.74
CA ALA A 380 -25.02 7.50 -5.79
C ALA A 380 -24.94 6.14 -5.07
N ARG A 381 -24.48 5.09 -5.77
CA ARG A 381 -24.39 3.73 -5.21
C ARG A 381 -23.11 3.46 -4.42
N HIS A 382 -22.00 4.03 -4.86
CA HIS A 382 -20.66 3.63 -4.41
C HIS A 382 -19.82 4.80 -3.89
N GLY A 383 -20.20 6.03 -4.19
CA GLY A 383 -19.53 7.23 -3.69
C GLY A 383 -19.76 7.44 -2.19
N LEU A 384 -18.80 8.11 -1.56
CA LEU A 384 -18.96 8.65 -0.22
C LEU A 384 -19.43 10.09 -0.36
N ASN A 385 -20.61 10.41 0.19
CA ASN A 385 -21.25 11.71 0.02
C ASN A 385 -21.40 12.12 -1.47
N GLY A 386 -21.69 11.15 -2.34
CA GLY A 386 -21.82 11.39 -3.78
C GLY A 386 -20.51 11.59 -4.54
N SER A 387 -19.35 11.44 -3.89
CA SER A 387 -18.02 11.56 -4.50
C SER A 387 -17.29 10.22 -4.54
N THR A 388 -16.56 9.92 -5.62
CA THR A 388 -15.59 8.81 -5.62
C THR A 388 -14.17 9.25 -5.24
N TYR A 389 -13.92 10.56 -5.27
CA TYR A 389 -12.68 11.19 -4.80
C TYR A 389 -12.80 11.54 -3.32
N GLY A 390 -11.65 11.84 -2.70
CA GLY A 390 -11.57 12.29 -1.32
C GLY A 390 -12.00 11.26 -0.30
N ARG A 391 -11.77 9.98 -0.63
CA ARG A 391 -12.20 8.85 0.18
C ARG A 391 -11.02 8.01 0.66
N VAL A 392 -11.05 7.69 1.95
CA VAL A 392 -10.21 6.64 2.55
C VAL A 392 -11.10 5.48 2.99
N THR A 393 -10.75 4.26 2.59
CA THR A 393 -11.47 3.04 3.00
C THR A 393 -10.54 2.15 3.81
N ALA A 394 -10.79 2.04 5.11
CA ALA A 394 -10.08 1.12 6.00
C ALA A 394 -10.76 -0.25 5.99
N TYR A 395 -10.02 -1.28 5.58
CA TYR A 395 -10.42 -2.67 5.74
C TYR A 395 -9.73 -3.23 6.98
N CYS A 396 -10.53 -3.67 7.94
CA CYS A 396 -10.03 -4.33 9.14
C CYS A 396 -10.52 -5.77 9.24
N CYS A 397 -9.68 -6.63 9.83
CA CYS A 397 -9.99 -8.04 10.06
C CYS A 397 -9.80 -8.34 11.55
N PRO A 398 -10.87 -8.63 12.31
CA PRO A 398 -10.76 -8.99 13.73
C PRO A 398 -9.95 -10.27 13.97
N HIS A 399 -9.77 -11.10 12.94
CA HIS A 399 -9.02 -12.35 13.00
C HIS A 399 -7.54 -12.22 12.58
N ASP A 400 -7.06 -11.00 12.28
CA ASP A 400 -5.66 -10.76 11.91
C ASP A 400 -4.75 -10.82 13.14
N GLN A 401 -4.03 -11.93 13.28
CA GLN A 401 -3.12 -12.20 14.41
C GLN A 401 -1.80 -11.41 14.34
N VAL A 402 -1.43 -10.89 13.16
CA VAL A 402 -0.18 -10.15 12.98
C VAL A 402 -0.39 -8.70 13.39
N ILE A 403 -1.43 -8.08 12.85
CA ILE A 403 -1.75 -6.66 13.13
C ILE A 403 -2.30 -6.49 14.55
N SER A 404 -2.81 -7.55 15.17
CA SER A 404 -3.24 -7.55 16.57
C SER A 404 -2.14 -7.75 17.59
N ALA A 405 -0.88 -7.95 17.17
CA ALA A 405 0.22 -8.14 18.10
C ALA A 405 0.23 -7.01 19.13
N ILE A 406 0.55 -7.33 20.40
CA ILE A 406 0.49 -6.36 21.51
C ILE A 406 1.41 -5.15 21.28
N THR A 407 2.47 -5.33 20.50
CA THR A 407 3.41 -4.29 20.07
C THR A 407 2.91 -3.44 18.90
N VAL A 408 1.76 -3.77 18.30
CA VAL A 408 1.20 -3.09 17.12
C VAL A 408 -0.20 -2.57 17.43
N GLN A 409 -1.18 -3.45 17.63
CA GLN A 409 -2.60 -3.11 17.84
C GLN A 409 -3.14 -2.13 16.78
N GLY A 410 -2.90 -2.46 15.51
CA GLY A 410 -3.20 -1.59 14.38
C GLY A 410 -4.70 -1.47 14.07
N ILE A 411 -5.08 -0.36 13.42
CA ILE A 411 -6.46 -0.11 12.93
C ILE A 411 -6.92 -1.17 11.91
N GLY A 412 -5.99 -1.85 11.25
CA GLY A 412 -6.25 -2.99 10.36
C GLY A 412 -6.75 -4.24 11.07
N TRP A 413 -6.60 -4.32 12.38
CA TRP A 413 -7.18 -5.39 13.20
C TRP A 413 -8.45 -4.90 13.90
N ARG A 414 -8.34 -3.82 14.68
CA ARG A 414 -9.41 -3.36 15.58
C ARG A 414 -10.39 -2.35 14.98
N GLY A 415 -10.12 -1.87 13.76
CA GLY A 415 -10.84 -0.73 13.19
C GLY A 415 -10.52 0.58 13.91
N ILE A 416 -11.35 1.59 13.69
CA ILE A 416 -11.32 2.87 14.40
C ILE A 416 -12.68 3.05 15.05
N ASP A 417 -12.70 3.22 16.37
CA ASP A 417 -13.97 3.32 17.08
C ASP A 417 -14.52 4.77 17.13
N ARG A 418 -15.72 4.95 17.70
CA ARG A 418 -16.42 6.24 17.72
C ARG A 418 -15.65 7.35 18.45
N HIS A 419 -14.97 7.06 19.55
CA HIS A 419 -14.24 8.10 20.29
C HIS A 419 -13.02 8.54 19.47
N GLU A 420 -12.30 7.59 18.89
CA GLU A 420 -11.16 7.89 18.00
C GLU A 420 -11.59 8.66 16.76
N LEU A 421 -12.73 8.32 16.14
CA LEU A 421 -13.29 9.10 15.03
C LEU A 421 -13.63 10.54 15.45
N THR A 422 -14.13 10.73 16.68
CA THR A 422 -14.44 12.05 17.23
C THR A 422 -13.15 12.84 17.44
N ASP A 423 -12.14 12.22 18.03
CA ASP A 423 -10.84 12.84 18.30
C ASP A 423 -10.09 13.13 16.99
N ILE A 424 -10.23 12.32 15.95
CA ILE A 424 -9.68 12.61 14.61
C ILE A 424 -10.38 13.83 14.01
N GLY A 425 -11.70 13.97 14.16
CA GLY A 425 -12.43 15.19 13.78
C GLY A 425 -12.52 15.48 12.27
N VAL A 426 -12.26 14.49 11.42
CA VAL A 426 -12.45 14.60 9.95
C VAL A 426 -13.62 13.74 9.52
N HIS A 427 -14.75 14.38 9.23
CA HIS A 427 -15.99 13.71 8.85
C HIS A 427 -16.10 13.55 7.34
N GLY A 428 -16.80 12.50 6.89
CA GLY A 428 -17.16 12.33 5.47
C GLY A 428 -16.03 11.90 4.53
N VAL A 429 -14.83 11.59 5.05
CA VAL A 429 -13.68 11.11 4.26
C VAL A 429 -13.44 9.61 4.45
N LEU A 430 -13.58 9.14 5.69
CA LEU A 430 -13.21 7.77 6.08
C LEU A 430 -14.45 6.84 6.08
N THR A 431 -14.30 5.68 5.47
CA THR A 431 -15.21 4.54 5.62
C THR A 431 -14.44 3.34 6.14
N GLN A 432 -15.13 2.46 6.87
CA GLN A 432 -14.54 1.25 7.44
C GLN A 432 -15.33 0.03 6.99
N ARG A 433 -14.64 -1.08 6.72
CA ARG A 433 -15.24 -2.36 6.38
C ARG A 433 -14.57 -3.46 7.18
N VAL A 434 -15.37 -4.22 7.91
CA VAL A 434 -14.91 -5.35 8.72
C VAL A 434 -15.05 -6.62 7.91
N PHE A 435 -13.95 -7.36 7.77
CA PHE A 435 -13.94 -8.72 7.24
C PHE A 435 -13.88 -9.72 8.39
N ALA A 436 -15.05 -10.11 8.87
CA ALA A 436 -15.18 -11.09 9.95
C ALA A 436 -15.81 -12.39 9.42
N SER A 437 -15.33 -13.52 9.92
CA SER A 437 -15.90 -14.82 9.60
C SER A 437 -17.36 -14.89 10.05
N GLY A 438 -18.24 -15.42 9.20
CA GLY A 438 -19.66 -15.59 9.53
C GLY A 438 -20.46 -14.28 9.64
N PHE A 439 -19.93 -13.17 9.13
CA PHE A 439 -20.59 -11.87 9.12
C PHE A 439 -20.75 -11.35 7.70
N ASP A 440 -21.95 -10.86 7.36
CA ASP A 440 -22.25 -10.37 6.03
C ASP A 440 -21.45 -9.10 5.70
N VAL A 441 -20.71 -9.15 4.59
CA VAL A 441 -19.91 -8.02 4.10
C VAL A 441 -20.83 -6.94 3.55
N GLY A 442 -20.61 -5.69 3.97
CA GLY A 442 -21.35 -4.52 3.46
C GLY A 442 -22.56 -4.11 4.30
N VAL A 443 -22.83 -4.80 5.41
CA VAL A 443 -23.86 -4.38 6.38
C VAL A 443 -23.40 -3.13 7.13
N GLN A 444 -24.21 -2.07 7.10
CA GLN A 444 -23.96 -0.83 7.83
C GLN A 444 -24.45 -0.94 9.27
N LYS A 445 -23.65 -1.55 10.14
CA LYS A 445 -23.91 -1.61 11.59
C LYS A 445 -22.62 -1.60 12.38
N ARG A 446 -22.74 -1.38 13.70
CA ARG A 446 -21.61 -1.56 14.63
C ARG A 446 -21.22 -3.03 14.66
N TYR A 447 -19.93 -3.31 14.47
CA TYR A 447 -19.35 -4.63 14.74
C TYR A 447 -18.85 -4.66 16.18
N ARG A 448 -19.31 -5.64 16.96
CA ARG A 448 -18.89 -5.86 18.35
C ARG A 448 -17.97 -7.08 18.37
N TYR A 449 -16.70 -6.85 18.63
CA TYR A 449 -15.65 -7.86 18.43
C TYR A 449 -15.91 -9.16 19.15
N TRP A 450 -16.50 -9.13 20.35
CA TRP A 450 -16.75 -10.35 21.10
C TRP A 450 -18.09 -11.01 20.74
N GLU A 451 -19.16 -10.23 20.69
CA GLU A 451 -20.52 -10.72 20.49
C GLU A 451 -20.82 -11.11 19.04
N ASP A 452 -20.13 -10.49 18.08
CA ASP A 452 -20.29 -10.76 16.65
C ASP A 452 -19.16 -11.69 16.13
N ASP A 453 -18.34 -12.27 17.02
CA ASP A 453 -17.46 -13.38 16.65
C ASP A 453 -18.31 -14.63 16.34
N TRP A 454 -17.98 -15.34 15.26
CA TRP A 454 -18.73 -16.51 14.82
C TRP A 454 -18.80 -17.67 15.82
N ARG A 455 -18.00 -17.66 16.90
CA ARG A 455 -18.03 -18.66 17.99
C ARG A 455 -18.76 -18.18 19.23
N TYR A 456 -19.15 -16.90 19.31
CA TYR A 456 -19.78 -16.34 20.50
C TYR A 456 -21.05 -17.15 20.88
N GLY A 457 -21.14 -17.55 22.15
CA GLY A 457 -22.28 -18.30 22.68
C GLY A 457 -22.45 -19.75 22.18
N LYS A 458 -21.57 -20.26 21.31
CA LYS A 458 -21.68 -21.64 20.78
C LYS A 458 -21.10 -22.67 21.75
N LYS A 459 -21.87 -23.72 22.05
CA LYS A 459 -21.37 -24.86 22.84
C LYS A 459 -20.36 -25.66 22.02
N GLY A 460 -19.26 -26.10 22.64
CA GLY A 460 -18.23 -26.93 22.00
C GLY A 460 -17.16 -26.18 21.21
N THR A 461 -17.22 -24.85 21.11
CA THR A 461 -16.14 -24.05 20.52
C THR A 461 -15.02 -23.80 21.54
N LYS A 462 -13.76 -23.79 21.08
CA LYS A 462 -12.61 -23.44 21.93
C LYS A 462 -12.78 -22.03 22.52
N ARG A 463 -12.53 -21.88 23.83
CA ARG A 463 -12.61 -20.60 24.56
C ARG A 463 -11.55 -19.61 24.05
N GLY A 464 -11.85 -18.32 24.12
CA GLY A 464 -10.95 -17.21 23.77
C GLY A 464 -11.24 -16.56 22.43
N PHE A 465 -10.75 -15.32 22.25
CA PHE A 465 -10.94 -14.53 21.03
C PHE A 465 -10.15 -15.05 19.83
N TRP A 466 -9.05 -15.78 20.02
CA TRP A 466 -8.23 -16.27 18.91
C TRP A 466 -8.60 -17.69 18.47
N TYR A 467 -8.66 -17.91 17.16
CA TYR A 467 -8.76 -19.24 16.54
C TYR A 467 -7.82 -19.37 15.35
N PRO A 468 -6.82 -20.28 15.39
CA PRO A 468 -6.41 -21.04 16.59
C PRO A 468 -5.97 -20.08 17.72
N PRO A 469 -6.06 -20.50 19.00
CA PRO A 469 -5.61 -19.68 20.12
C PRO A 469 -4.15 -19.21 19.93
N SER A 470 -3.84 -17.98 20.35
CA SER A 470 -2.46 -17.50 20.35
C SER A 470 -1.60 -18.43 21.20
N PRO A 471 -0.42 -18.87 20.70
CA PRO A 471 0.45 -19.70 21.50
C PRO A 471 0.94 -18.88 22.71
N PRO A 472 0.92 -19.45 23.93
CA PRO A 472 1.36 -18.71 25.12
C PRO A 472 2.85 -18.40 25.02
N ALA A 473 3.26 -17.22 25.50
CA ALA A 473 4.67 -16.86 25.61
C ALA A 473 5.37 -17.86 26.55
N LYS A 474 6.36 -18.59 26.02
CA LYS A 474 7.18 -19.53 26.79
C LYS A 474 8.63 -19.10 26.69
N PHE A 475 9.30 -19.04 27.83
CA PHE A 475 10.74 -18.85 27.83
C PHE A 475 11.42 -20.00 27.11
N ASN A 476 12.23 -19.68 26.10
CA ASN A 476 13.00 -20.64 25.33
C ASN A 476 14.49 -20.38 25.57
N LEU A 477 15.12 -21.20 26.41
CA LEU A 477 16.53 -21.07 26.75
C LEU A 477 17.44 -21.13 25.52
N VAL A 478 17.15 -22.02 24.56
CA VAL A 478 17.94 -22.13 23.31
C VAL A 478 17.79 -20.87 22.47
N GLY A 479 16.58 -20.32 22.38
CA GLY A 479 16.31 -19.04 21.71
C GLY A 479 17.00 -17.86 22.41
N ALA A 480 16.97 -17.83 23.74
CA ALA A 480 17.58 -16.78 24.56
C ALA A 480 19.12 -16.79 24.49
N LEU A 481 19.73 -17.98 24.42
CA LEU A 481 21.16 -18.16 24.22
C LEU A 481 21.58 -17.77 22.80
N LYS A 482 20.84 -18.20 21.78
CA LYS A 482 21.10 -17.83 20.38
C LYS A 482 20.94 -16.33 20.12
N GLY A 483 20.02 -15.66 20.83
CA GLY A 483 19.83 -14.22 20.71
C GLY A 483 20.86 -13.38 21.48
N ASN A 484 21.73 -13.97 22.31
CA ASN A 484 22.77 -13.22 23.02
C ASN A 484 24.12 -13.37 22.33
N GLU A 485 24.68 -12.26 21.85
CA GLU A 485 25.98 -12.25 21.16
C GLU A 485 27.18 -12.03 22.09
N SER A 486 26.95 -11.75 23.38
CA SER A 486 28.01 -11.51 24.37
C SER A 486 28.12 -12.63 25.39
N ILE A 487 29.34 -13.00 25.77
CA ILE A 487 29.63 -14.02 26.79
C ILE A 487 28.92 -13.69 28.11
N TRP A 488 28.94 -12.42 28.51
CA TRP A 488 28.26 -11.94 29.72
C TRP A 488 26.72 -12.06 29.61
N GLY A 489 26.14 -11.75 28.45
CA GLY A 489 24.71 -11.91 28.21
C GLY A 489 24.26 -13.37 28.18
N MET A 490 25.08 -14.26 27.61
CA MET A 490 24.85 -15.72 27.66
C MET A 490 24.91 -16.24 29.10
N ALA A 491 25.91 -15.83 29.89
CA ALA A 491 26.06 -16.22 31.28
C ALA A 491 24.89 -15.73 32.15
N ALA A 492 24.46 -14.48 31.97
CA ALA A 492 23.31 -13.93 32.69
C ALA A 492 21.99 -14.59 32.27
N THR A 493 21.85 -14.98 31.00
CA THR A 493 20.70 -15.76 30.51
C THR A 493 20.64 -17.14 31.18
N LEU A 494 21.77 -17.85 31.29
CA LEU A 494 21.83 -19.13 31.99
C LEU A 494 21.46 -18.99 33.48
N PHE A 495 21.98 -17.95 34.13
CA PHE A 495 21.73 -17.70 35.55
C PHE A 495 20.26 -17.35 35.85
N SER A 496 19.62 -16.57 34.97
CA SER A 496 18.22 -16.14 35.14
C SER A 496 17.18 -17.15 34.60
N ALA A 497 17.61 -18.17 33.85
CA ALA A 497 16.72 -19.12 33.19
C ALA A 497 15.71 -19.82 34.13
N PRO A 498 16.08 -20.32 35.33
CA PRO A 498 15.13 -21.00 36.22
C PRO A 498 13.98 -20.09 36.65
N ILE A 499 14.26 -18.82 36.93
CA ILE A 499 13.27 -17.82 37.33
C ILE A 499 12.36 -17.49 36.13
N MET A 500 12.93 -17.35 34.93
CA MET A 500 12.18 -17.07 33.70
C MET A 500 11.26 -18.23 33.29
N PHE A 501 11.69 -19.49 33.47
CA PHE A 501 10.86 -20.67 33.26
C PHE A 501 9.66 -20.69 34.22
N VAL A 502 9.88 -20.37 35.49
CA VAL A 502 8.80 -20.29 36.49
C VAL A 502 7.83 -19.15 36.15
N ALA A 503 8.34 -17.94 35.89
CA ALA A 503 7.51 -16.77 35.59
C ALA A 503 6.66 -16.94 34.31
N THR A 504 7.25 -17.45 33.22
CA THR A 504 6.50 -17.71 31.98
C THR A 504 5.57 -18.93 32.09
N GLY A 505 5.94 -19.93 32.90
CA GLY A 505 5.08 -21.07 33.24
C GLY A 505 3.81 -20.65 33.99
N PHE A 506 3.92 -19.76 34.98
CA PHE A 506 2.78 -19.21 35.71
C PHE A 506 1.89 -18.35 34.81
N SER A 507 2.46 -17.46 33.99
CA SER A 507 1.69 -16.64 33.03
C SER A 507 0.92 -17.51 32.02
N SER A 508 1.57 -18.55 31.48
CA SER A 508 0.95 -19.48 30.54
C SER A 508 -0.16 -20.33 31.17
N ALA A 509 -0.11 -20.62 32.48
CA ALA A 509 -1.13 -21.37 33.19
C ALA A 509 -2.36 -20.53 33.56
N MET A 510 -2.21 -19.21 33.61
CA MET A 510 -3.28 -18.27 33.98
C MET A 510 -4.14 -17.78 32.80
N ASN A 511 -3.87 -18.22 31.55
CA ASN A 511 -4.50 -17.68 30.33
C ASN A 511 -4.46 -16.13 30.27
N MET A 512 -3.38 -15.53 30.78
CA MET A 512 -3.09 -14.09 30.62
C MET A 512 -2.31 -13.84 29.34
#